data_AF-A0A6J5CVX5-F1
#
_entry.id   AF-A0A6J5CVX5-F1
#
_cell.length_a   1.000
_cell.length_b   1.000
_cell.length_c   1.000
_cell.angle_alpha   90.00
_cell.angle_beta   90.00
_cell.angle_gamma   90.00
#
_symmetry.space_group_name_H-M   'P 1'
#
loop_
_entity.id
_entity.type
_entity.pdbx_description
1 polymer ?
#
loop_
_entity_poly.entity_id
_entity_poly.type
_entity_poly.pdbx_seq_one_letter_code
_entity_poly.pdbx_strand_id
1 'polypeptide(L)' 'MLNALHHWIYIGSNAYDEYTFVPWLNKNVYRRTVALDQICIQ' A
#
# COMPACT_ATOMS: atom_id res chain seq x y z
N MET A 1 -15.47 -13.77 -9.15
CA MET A 1 -14.60 -12.79 -9.84
C MET A 1 -14.85 -11.36 -9.36
N LEU A 2 -16.12 -10.92 -9.25
CA LEU A 2 -16.48 -9.60 -8.71
C LEU A 2 -15.90 -9.31 -7.31
N ASN A 3 -15.94 -10.30 -6.41
CA ASN A 3 -15.40 -10.17 -5.05
C ASN A 3 -13.88 -9.91 -5.04
N ALA A 4 -13.13 -10.55 -5.95
CA ALA A 4 -11.69 -10.33 -6.04
C ALA A 4 -11.39 -8.91 -6.54
N LEU A 5 -12.11 -8.44 -7.57
CA LEU A 5 -11.94 -7.07 -8.08
C LEU A 5 -12.27 -6.03 -7.01
N HIS A 6 -13.41 -6.18 -6.32
CA HIS A 6 -13.81 -5.29 -5.23
C HIS A 6 -12.75 -5.26 -4.11
N HIS A 7 -12.22 -6.41 -3.73
CA HIS A 7 -11.18 -6.52 -2.70
C HIS A 7 -9.89 -5.79 -3.13
N TRP A 8 -9.46 -5.94 -4.38
CA TRP A 8 -8.27 -5.25 -4.89
C TRP A 8 -8.47 -3.74 -5.00
N ILE A 9 -9.66 -3.28 -5.41
CA ILE A 9 -10.00 -1.85 -5.42
C ILE A 9 -9.95 -1.31 -3.99
N TYR A 10 -10.55 -2.02 -3.04
CA TYR A 10 -10.57 -1.61 -1.64
C TYR A 10 -9.16 -1.53 -1.03
N ILE A 11 -8.30 -2.55 -1.24
CA ILE A 11 -6.90 -2.50 -0.80
C ILE A 11 -6.17 -1.32 -1.45
N GLY A 12 -6.32 -1.14 -2.76
CA GLY A 12 -5.64 -0.09 -3.51
C GLY A 12 -6.06 1.33 -3.09
N SER A 13 -7.33 1.52 -2.76
CA SER A 13 -7.87 2.80 -2.27
C SER A 13 -7.37 3.18 -0.87
N ASN A 14 -6.91 2.21 -0.08
CA ASN A 14 -6.31 2.42 1.24
C ASN A 14 -4.77 2.32 1.20
N ALA A 15 -4.17 2.50 0.02
CA ALA A 15 -2.73 2.56 -0.16
C ALA A 15 -2.27 4.00 -0.40
N TYR A 16 -1.10 4.34 0.13
CA TYR A 16 -0.44 5.62 -0.11
C TYR A 16 1.00 5.39 -0.57
N ASP A 17 1.48 6.30 -1.42
CA ASP A 17 2.85 6.28 -1.91
C ASP A 17 3.71 7.19 -1.00
N GLU A 18 4.85 6.68 -0.54
CA GLU A 18 5.79 7.37 0.34
C GLU A 18 7.19 7.36 -0.28
N TYR A 19 7.89 8.50 -0.17
CA TYR A 19 9.25 8.66 -0.66
C TYR A 19 10.21 8.53 0.50
N THR A 20 10.87 7.37 0.60
CA THR A 20 11.68 7.02 1.78
C THR A 20 13.13 6.83 1.39
N PHE A 21 14.06 7.37 2.19
CA PHE A 21 15.48 7.08 2.06
C PHE A 21 15.77 5.65 2.52
N VAL A 22 16.46 4.87 1.69
CA VAL A 22 16.85 3.49 1.96
C VAL A 22 18.37 3.44 2.17
N PRO A 23 18.86 3.35 3.43
CA PRO A 23 20.28 3.50 3.74
C PRO A 23 21.18 2.47 3.04
N TRP A 24 20.76 1.20 2.96
CA TRP A 24 21.54 0.14 2.33
C TRP A 24 21.60 0.24 0.79
N LEU A 25 20.75 1.07 0.17
CA LEU A 25 20.81 1.41 -1.25
C LEU A 25 21.38 2.80 -1.50
N ASN A 26 21.68 3.55 -0.44
CA ASN A 26 22.10 4.96 -0.46
C ASN A 26 21.27 5.83 -1.41
N LYS A 27 19.95 5.62 -1.44
CA LYS A 27 19.04 6.35 -2.34
C LYS A 27 17.64 6.44 -1.77
N ASN A 28 16.88 7.40 -2.27
CA ASN A 28 15.45 7.49 -2.02
C ASN A 28 14.67 6.55 -2.96
N VAL A 29 13.62 5.94 -2.44
CA VAL A 29 12.77 4.98 -3.16
C VAL A 29 11.31 5.32 -2.90
N TYR A 30 10.50 5.29 -3.96
CA TYR A 30 9.04 5.30 -3.82
C TYR A 30 8.57 3.93 -3.34
N ARG A 31 7.85 3.90 -2.24
CA ARG A 31 7.20 2.71 -1.70
C ARG A 31 5.70 2.95 -1.66
N ARG A 32 4.93 1.93 -2.02
CA ARG A 32 3.49 1.92 -1.81
C ARG A 32 3.20 1.14 -0.54
N THR A 33 2.60 1.80 0.45
CA THR A 33 2.24 1.19 1.72
C THR A 33 0.73 1.14 1.84
N VAL A 34 0.25 -0.03 2.27
CA VAL A 34 -1.16 -0.33 2.44
C VAL A 34 -1.47 -0.19 3.94
N ALA A 35 -2.42 0.69 4.29
CA ALA A 35 -2.84 0.90 5.67
C ALA A 35 -3.68 -0.30 6.14
N LEU A 36 -3.02 -1.28 6.77
CA LEU A 36 -3.66 -2.53 7.21
C LEU A 36 -4.69 -2.33 8.32
N ASP A 37 -4.55 -1.29 9.14
CA ASP A 37 -5.54 -0.88 10.15
C ASP A 37 -6.89 -0.53 9.52
N GLN A 38 -6.88 0.07 8.33
CA GLN A 38 -8.10 0.42 7.58
C GLN A 38 -8.72 -0.77 6.83
N ILE A 39 -7.98 -1.88 6.67
CA ILE A 39 -8.40 -3.03 5.83
C ILE A 39 -8.72 -4.28 6.66
N CYS A 40 -8.05 -4.48 7.80
CA CYS A 40 -8.19 -5.68 8.63
C CYS A 40 -9.08 -5.52 9.87
N ILE A 41 -9.53 -4.30 10.22
CA ILE A 41 -10.43 -4.04 11.37
C ILE A 41 -11.91 -3.98 10.92
N GLN A 42 -12.30 -4.80 9.94
CA GLN A 42 -13.70 -4.98 9.52
C GLN A 42 -14.32 -6.22 10.17
#